data_AF-A0A1Q7K4B1-F1
#
_entry.id   AF-A0A1Q7K4B1-F1
#
_cell.length_a   1.000
_cell.length_b   1.000
_cell.length_c   1.000
_cell.angle_alpha   90.00
_cell.angle_beta   90.00
_cell.angle_gamma   90.00
#
_symmetry.space_group_name_H-M   'P 1'
#
loop_
_entity.id
_entity.type
_entity.pdbx_description
1 polymer ?
#
loop_
_entity_poly.entity_id
_entity_poly.type
_entity_poly.pdbx_seq_one_letter_code
_entity_poly.pdbx_strand_id
1 'polypeptide(L)'
;MKAVLALVIIYVGTFFLVIQGASQNAVQAAPQGAASVQNSAASPQAHSSVDPAKEADIRSLMELVGARDLVQDGANTAIEQSREKLLATVPNNDKGQAFVNAFAVSYQKKFDVDQVTDQLVAIYDKHFTDDEIKGLLQFYGSPLGQKLAAEMPKVGRETQAAIRAAGTKAAKDSLAELKQQNPEIGQSARLGNGQGQGRWQQRRGQRGGQGQAPQQQAAQEQDPQ
;
A
#
# COMPACT_ATOMS: atom_id res chain seq x y z
N MET A 1 -19.95 -30.57 21.58
CA MET A 1 -18.91 -30.19 20.60
C MET A 1 -19.29 -28.84 20.00
N LYS A 2 -18.92 -27.76 20.68
CA LYS A 2 -19.17 -26.36 20.29
C LYS A 2 -17.86 -25.63 20.57
N ALA A 3 -17.49 -24.69 19.70
CA ALA A 3 -16.26 -23.89 19.73
C ALA A 3 -15.00 -24.53 19.12
N VAL A 4 -14.95 -24.60 17.78
CA VAL A 4 -13.68 -24.48 17.03
C VAL A 4 -13.77 -23.48 15.86
N LEU A 5 -14.97 -23.00 15.50
CA LEU A 5 -15.18 -22.20 14.29
C LEU A 5 -15.11 -20.67 14.51
N ALA A 6 -14.21 -20.20 15.39
CA ALA A 6 -14.10 -18.78 15.76
C ALA A 6 -12.71 -18.18 15.55
N LEU A 7 -11.88 -18.77 14.69
CA LEU A 7 -10.49 -18.30 14.48
C LEU A 7 -10.05 -18.10 13.02
N VAL A 8 -10.94 -18.22 12.04
CA VAL A 8 -10.54 -18.18 10.61
C VAL A 8 -10.69 -16.80 9.96
N ILE A 9 -11.46 -15.87 10.52
CA ILE A 9 -11.79 -14.61 9.81
C ILE A 9 -10.86 -13.42 10.19
N ILE A 10 -9.98 -13.56 11.19
CA ILE A 10 -9.00 -12.50 11.55
C ILE A 10 -7.74 -12.51 10.64
N TYR A 11 -7.63 -13.42 9.68
CA TYR A 11 -6.36 -13.67 8.98
C TYR A 11 -6.26 -13.23 7.51
N VAL A 12 -7.26 -12.55 6.93
CA VAL A 12 -7.23 -12.24 5.48
C VAL A 12 -6.55 -10.89 5.14
N GLY A 13 -6.28 -10.01 6.11
CA GLY A 13 -5.80 -8.65 5.82
C GLY A 13 -4.29 -8.37 5.96
N THR A 14 -3.53 -9.20 6.69
CA THR A 14 -2.21 -8.78 7.21
C THR A 14 -1.01 -9.66 6.82
N PHE A 15 -1.13 -10.59 5.87
CA PHE A 15 0.00 -11.45 5.47
C PHE A 15 0.48 -11.34 4.02
N PHE A 16 0.40 -10.14 3.42
CA PHE A 16 1.21 -9.80 2.22
C PHE A 16 2.47 -8.99 2.59
N LEU A 17 3.21 -9.46 3.60
CA LEU A 17 4.57 -8.99 3.85
C LEU A 17 5.52 -10.18 4.03
N VAL A 18 6.43 -10.28 3.06
CA VAL A 18 7.75 -10.94 3.13
C VAL A 18 7.74 -12.48 3.17
N ILE A 19 7.90 -13.11 1.99
CA ILE A 19 9.01 -14.05 1.72
C ILE A 19 9.46 -13.86 0.27
N GLN A 20 10.45 -13.00 0.03
CA GLN A 20 11.40 -13.24 -1.06
C GLN A 20 12.42 -14.25 -0.54
N GLY A 21 12.71 -15.28 -1.34
CA GLY A 21 13.93 -16.06 -1.21
C GLY A 21 13.92 -17.18 -0.17
N ALA A 22 13.34 -18.32 -0.53
CA ALA A 22 13.87 -19.61 -0.10
C ALA A 22 13.60 -20.63 -1.21
N SER A 23 14.67 -21.00 -1.90
CA SER A 23 14.70 -22.01 -2.95
C SER A 23 14.10 -23.33 -2.44
N GLN A 24 13.11 -23.85 -3.16
CA GLN A 24 12.60 -25.19 -2.95
C GLN A 24 13.68 -26.19 -3.40
N ASN A 25 14.46 -26.72 -2.45
CA ASN A 25 15.12 -28.00 -2.67
C ASN A 25 14.14 -29.11 -2.27
N ALA A 26 13.34 -29.56 -3.23
CA ALA A 26 12.59 -30.81 -3.09
C ALA A 26 13.59 -31.97 -3.10
N VAL A 27 13.56 -32.79 -2.05
CA VAL A 27 14.36 -34.01 -1.94
C VAL A 27 13.98 -34.96 -3.07
N GLN A 28 14.94 -35.23 -3.95
CA GLN A 28 14.84 -36.16 -5.07
C GLN A 28 14.82 -37.60 -4.54
N ALA A 29 13.77 -38.36 -4.85
CA ALA A 29 13.78 -39.81 -4.80
C ALA A 29 13.37 -40.32 -6.19
N ALA A 30 14.34 -40.85 -6.94
CA ALA A 30 14.09 -41.62 -8.16
C ALA A 30 13.73 -43.08 -7.78
N PRO A 31 12.97 -43.77 -8.64
CA PRO A 31 13.67 -44.65 -9.57
C PRO A 31 13.21 -44.49 -11.03
N GLN A 32 14.13 -44.85 -11.92
CA GLN A 32 14.03 -44.84 -13.37
C GLN A 32 13.14 -45.97 -13.90
N GLY A 33 12.46 -45.71 -15.04
CA GLY A 33 12.25 -46.71 -16.08
C GLY A 33 10.82 -46.85 -16.61
N ALA A 34 10.50 -46.15 -17.71
CA ALA A 34 9.92 -46.67 -18.96
C ALA A 34 9.37 -45.53 -19.83
N ALA A 35 9.40 -45.75 -21.14
CA ALA A 35 9.37 -44.75 -22.20
C ALA A 35 7.99 -44.11 -22.53
N SER A 36 8.08 -42.86 -22.99
CA SER A 36 7.28 -42.20 -24.03
C SER A 36 5.75 -42.33 -24.03
N VAL A 37 5.06 -41.26 -23.64
CA VAL A 37 4.01 -40.65 -24.48
C VAL A 37 4.17 -39.12 -24.45
N GLN A 38 4.63 -38.59 -25.57
CA GLN A 38 4.59 -37.18 -25.89
C GLN A 38 3.14 -36.83 -26.21
N ASN A 39 2.41 -36.29 -25.23
CA ASN A 39 1.13 -35.63 -25.46
C ASN A 39 1.34 -34.12 -25.32
N SER A 40 1.72 -33.49 -26.43
CA SER A 40 1.48 -32.05 -26.59
C SER A 40 0.00 -31.84 -26.90
N ALA A 41 -0.53 -30.70 -26.44
CA ALA A 41 -1.88 -30.19 -26.66
C ALA A 41 -2.96 -30.69 -25.68
N ALA A 42 -3.01 -30.05 -24.51
CA ALA A 42 -4.03 -29.05 -24.22
C ALA A 42 -3.78 -28.56 -22.79
N SER A 43 -3.18 -27.39 -22.64
CA SER A 43 -3.44 -26.60 -21.44
C SER A 43 -4.92 -26.22 -21.54
N PRO A 44 -5.80 -26.61 -20.60
CA PRO A 44 -7.02 -25.87 -20.43
C PRO A 44 -6.57 -24.53 -19.86
N GLN A 45 -6.36 -23.53 -20.73
CA GLN A 45 -6.69 -22.18 -20.36
C GLN A 45 -8.22 -22.13 -20.22
N ALA A 46 -8.73 -22.81 -19.21
CA ALA A 46 -10.04 -22.51 -18.68
C ALA A 46 -9.83 -21.16 -18.00
N HIS A 47 -10.19 -20.08 -18.69
CA HIS A 47 -10.96 -19.07 -18.00
C HIS A 47 -12.18 -19.82 -17.49
N SER A 48 -12.07 -20.41 -16.30
CA SER A 48 -13.21 -20.99 -15.61
C SER A 48 -14.14 -19.81 -15.41
N SER A 49 -15.16 -19.70 -16.27
CA SER A 49 -16.29 -18.83 -15.99
C SER A 49 -16.75 -19.25 -14.61
N VAL A 50 -16.74 -18.30 -13.67
CA VAL A 50 -17.23 -18.53 -12.32
C VAL A 50 -18.63 -19.14 -12.43
N ASP A 51 -18.92 -20.16 -11.62
CA ASP A 51 -20.26 -20.73 -11.61
C ASP A 51 -21.28 -19.62 -11.30
N PRO A 52 -22.34 -19.43 -12.11
CA PRO A 52 -23.25 -18.29 -11.95
C PRO A 52 -23.93 -18.22 -10.58
N ALA A 53 -24.18 -19.36 -9.93
CA ALA A 53 -24.78 -19.37 -8.59
C ALA A 53 -23.76 -18.91 -7.55
N LYS A 54 -22.54 -19.43 -7.62
CA LYS A 54 -21.44 -19.01 -6.75
C LYS A 54 -21.09 -17.54 -6.95
N GLU A 55 -21.10 -17.04 -8.18
CA GLU A 55 -20.90 -15.62 -8.48
C GLU A 55 -21.96 -14.75 -7.79
N ALA A 56 -23.24 -15.10 -7.91
CA ALA A 56 -24.33 -14.38 -7.26
C ALA A 56 -24.19 -14.39 -5.72
N ASP A 57 -23.78 -15.52 -5.16
CA ASP A 57 -23.53 -15.67 -3.73
C ASP A 57 -22.33 -14.82 -3.27
N ILE A 58 -21.24 -14.76 -4.04
CA ILE A 58 -20.09 -13.89 -3.76
C ILE A 58 -20.51 -12.42 -3.81
N ARG A 59 -21.26 -11.99 -4.83
CA ARG A 59 -21.76 -10.60 -4.92
C ARG A 59 -22.63 -10.24 -3.72
N SER A 60 -23.51 -11.14 -3.31
CA SER A 60 -24.35 -10.97 -2.12
C SER A 60 -23.51 -10.86 -0.83
N LEU A 61 -22.46 -11.67 -0.72
CA LEU A 61 -21.53 -11.61 0.42
C LEU A 61 -20.82 -10.26 0.47
N MET A 62 -20.35 -9.77 -0.68
CA MET A 62 -19.69 -8.47 -0.82
C MET A 62 -20.59 -7.31 -0.40
N GLU A 63 -21.89 -7.37 -0.72
CA GLU A 63 -22.87 -6.39 -0.25
C GLU A 63 -23.03 -6.43 1.28
N LEU A 64 -23.18 -7.62 1.86
CA LEU A 64 -23.34 -7.80 3.31
C LEU A 64 -22.15 -7.31 4.13
N VAL A 65 -20.93 -7.49 3.62
CA VAL A 65 -19.70 -7.05 4.32
C VAL A 65 -19.33 -5.59 4.02
N GLY A 66 -20.07 -4.90 3.16
CA GLY A 66 -19.80 -3.49 2.80
C GLY A 66 -18.60 -3.32 1.87
N ALA A 67 -18.33 -4.28 0.99
CA ALA A 67 -17.20 -4.20 0.05
C ALA A 67 -17.32 -3.01 -0.93
N ARG A 68 -18.54 -2.57 -1.25
CA ARG A 68 -18.78 -1.39 -2.09
C ARG A 68 -18.21 -0.12 -1.46
N ASP A 69 -18.45 0.07 -0.17
CA ASP A 69 -17.92 1.22 0.57
C ASP A 69 -16.39 1.14 0.64
N LEU A 70 -15.84 -0.06 0.83
CA LEU A 70 -14.39 -0.27 0.82
C LEU A 70 -13.76 0.09 -0.53
N VAL A 71 -14.38 -0.32 -1.65
CA VAL A 71 -13.91 0.04 -3.00
C VAL A 71 -13.99 1.54 -3.22
N GLN A 72 -15.08 2.19 -2.79
CA GLN A 72 -15.25 3.63 -2.92
C GLN A 72 -14.22 4.42 -2.08
N ASP A 73 -13.97 3.99 -0.84
CA ASP A 73 -12.96 4.58 0.03
C ASP A 73 -11.54 4.39 -0.53
N GLY A 74 -11.27 3.21 -1.11
CA GLY A 74 -10.04 2.92 -1.82
C GLY A 74 -9.84 3.84 -3.03
N ALA A 75 -10.87 4.03 -3.85
CA ALA A 75 -10.85 4.94 -4.99
C ALA A 75 -10.60 6.40 -4.56
N ASN A 76 -11.29 6.85 -3.51
CA ASN A 76 -11.10 8.18 -2.94
C ASN A 76 -9.67 8.40 -2.45
N THR A 77 -9.10 7.40 -1.76
CA THR A 77 -7.71 7.42 -1.30
C THR A 77 -6.74 7.48 -2.48
N ALA A 78 -6.98 6.69 -3.53
CA ALA A 78 -6.16 6.67 -4.74
C ALA A 78 -6.20 8.01 -5.49
N ILE A 79 -7.36 8.67 -5.55
CA ILE A 79 -7.51 10.02 -6.10
C ILE A 79 -6.66 11.01 -5.31
N GLU A 80 -6.78 11.04 -3.98
CA GLU A 80 -6.03 11.99 -3.14
C GLU A 80 -4.52 11.78 -3.26
N GLN A 81 -4.05 10.54 -3.26
CA GLN A 81 -2.64 10.24 -3.49
C GLN A 81 -2.16 10.70 -4.88
N SER A 82 -3.00 10.56 -5.90
CA SER A 82 -2.70 11.01 -7.26
C SER A 82 -2.69 12.54 -7.35
N ARG A 83 -3.60 13.21 -6.64
CA ARG A 83 -3.64 14.67 -6.52
C ARG A 83 -2.37 15.20 -5.87
N GLU A 84 -1.92 14.61 -4.77
CA GLU A 84 -0.68 15.00 -4.08
C GLU A 84 0.54 14.87 -5.02
N LYS A 85 0.64 13.76 -5.75
CA LYS A 85 1.70 13.55 -6.75
C LYS A 85 1.64 14.56 -7.90
N LEU A 86 0.44 14.91 -8.36
CA LEU A 86 0.25 15.92 -9.41
C LEU A 86 0.65 17.31 -8.92
N LEU A 87 0.24 17.71 -7.71
CA LEU A 87 0.59 19.00 -7.10
C LEU A 87 2.11 19.21 -6.99
N ALA A 88 2.89 18.13 -6.88
CA ALA A 88 4.34 18.21 -6.87
C ALA A 88 4.97 18.58 -8.23
N THR A 89 4.23 18.43 -9.34
CA THR A 89 4.74 18.65 -10.70
C THR A 89 4.02 19.77 -11.45
N VAL A 90 2.78 20.11 -11.08
CA VAL A 90 2.05 21.23 -11.65
C VAL A 90 2.46 22.57 -11.03
N PRO A 91 2.41 23.70 -11.77
CA PRO A 91 2.64 25.02 -11.21
C PRO A 91 1.70 25.32 -10.04
N ASN A 92 2.23 25.86 -8.94
CA ASN A 92 1.44 26.27 -7.79
C ASN A 92 0.74 27.63 -8.05
N ASN A 93 -0.30 27.60 -8.89
CA ASN A 93 -1.16 28.73 -9.21
C ASN A 93 -2.60 28.23 -9.51
N ASP A 94 -3.53 29.16 -9.72
CA ASP A 94 -4.95 28.83 -9.94
C ASP A 94 -5.17 27.85 -11.11
N LYS A 95 -4.37 27.96 -12.19
CA LYS A 95 -4.47 27.05 -13.34
C LYS A 95 -4.01 25.64 -12.98
N GLY A 96 -2.93 25.50 -12.23
CA GLY A 96 -2.46 24.21 -11.73
C GLY A 96 -3.47 23.55 -10.79
N GLN A 97 -4.05 24.32 -9.86
CA GLN A 97 -5.11 23.83 -8.97
C GLN A 97 -6.36 23.39 -9.74
N ALA A 98 -6.81 24.19 -10.71
CA ALA A 98 -7.93 23.85 -11.57
C ALA A 98 -7.66 22.55 -12.37
N PHE A 99 -6.44 22.36 -12.86
CA PHE A 99 -6.04 21.14 -13.56
C PHE A 99 -6.12 19.90 -12.65
N VAL A 100 -5.60 19.97 -11.42
CA VAL A 100 -5.65 18.85 -10.47
C VAL A 100 -7.08 18.53 -10.05
N ASN A 101 -7.94 19.55 -9.92
CA ASN A 101 -9.37 19.36 -9.67
C ASN A 101 -10.08 18.71 -10.86
N ALA A 102 -9.79 19.14 -12.09
CA ALA A 102 -10.33 18.52 -13.29
C ALA A 102 -9.88 17.06 -13.44
N PHE A 103 -8.63 16.74 -13.05
CA PHE A 103 -8.15 15.37 -12.98
C PHE A 103 -9.00 14.52 -12.02
N ALA A 104 -9.26 14.99 -10.79
CA ALA A 104 -10.04 14.25 -9.81
C ALA A 104 -11.47 13.95 -10.31
N VAL A 105 -12.14 14.96 -10.88
CA VAL A 105 -13.48 14.78 -11.49
C VAL A 105 -13.43 13.81 -12.66
N SER A 106 -12.41 13.90 -13.51
CA SER A 106 -12.22 12.97 -14.64
C SER A 106 -11.94 11.54 -14.17
N TYR A 107 -11.17 11.36 -13.11
CA TYR A 107 -10.89 10.05 -12.52
C TYR A 107 -12.19 9.43 -11.98
N GLN A 108 -12.97 10.16 -11.20
CA GLN A 108 -14.24 9.67 -10.65
C GLN A 108 -15.22 9.20 -11.74
N LYS A 109 -15.25 9.90 -12.89
CA LYS A 109 -16.08 9.51 -14.04
C LYS A 109 -15.58 8.27 -14.78
N LYS A 110 -14.28 7.99 -14.71
CA LYS A 110 -13.63 6.87 -15.40
C LYS A 110 -13.46 5.63 -14.50
N PHE A 111 -13.57 5.81 -13.19
CA PHE A 111 -13.44 4.72 -12.25
C PHE A 111 -14.68 3.85 -12.32
N ASP A 112 -14.50 2.62 -12.78
CA ASP A 112 -15.55 1.63 -12.92
C ASP A 112 -15.59 0.72 -11.69
N VAL A 113 -16.62 0.90 -10.86
CA VAL A 113 -16.83 0.10 -9.65
C VAL A 113 -17.21 -1.34 -10.01
N ASP A 114 -17.93 -1.54 -11.12
CA ASP A 114 -18.39 -2.86 -11.53
C ASP A 114 -17.20 -3.69 -12.02
N GLN A 115 -16.27 -3.07 -12.76
CA GLN A 115 -15.01 -3.73 -13.13
C GLN A 115 -14.20 -4.22 -11.91
N VAL A 116 -14.13 -3.42 -10.85
CA VAL A 116 -13.45 -3.83 -9.60
C VAL A 116 -14.22 -4.95 -8.92
N THR A 117 -15.55 -4.88 -8.92
CA THR A 117 -16.41 -5.91 -8.34
C THR A 117 -16.23 -7.25 -9.06
N ASP A 118 -16.15 -7.26 -10.39
CA ASP A 118 -15.93 -8.47 -11.18
C ASP A 118 -14.56 -9.11 -10.87
N GLN A 119 -13.52 -8.28 -10.69
CA GLN A 119 -12.21 -8.78 -10.27
C GLN A 119 -12.26 -9.37 -8.86
N LEU A 120 -13.00 -8.76 -7.94
CA LEU A 120 -13.19 -9.27 -6.59
C LEU A 120 -13.96 -10.59 -6.60
N VAL A 121 -14.96 -10.75 -7.45
CA VAL A 121 -15.66 -12.03 -7.64
C VAL A 121 -14.67 -13.12 -8.03
N ALA A 122 -13.82 -12.89 -9.03
CA ALA A 122 -12.81 -13.85 -9.46
C ALA A 122 -11.78 -14.18 -8.36
N ILE A 123 -11.42 -13.19 -7.53
CA ILE A 123 -10.54 -13.40 -6.37
C ILE A 123 -11.22 -14.32 -5.36
N TYR A 124 -12.47 -14.05 -4.98
CA TYR A 124 -13.21 -14.88 -4.03
C TYR A 124 -13.45 -16.29 -4.56
N ASP A 125 -13.82 -16.43 -5.84
CA ASP A 125 -14.02 -17.73 -6.48
C ASP A 125 -12.77 -18.61 -6.40
N LYS A 126 -11.60 -18.01 -6.60
CA LYS A 126 -10.30 -18.68 -6.49
C LYS A 126 -9.95 -19.14 -5.08
N HIS A 127 -10.42 -18.41 -4.06
CA HIS A 127 -9.98 -18.60 -2.67
C HIS A 127 -10.97 -19.36 -1.79
N PHE A 128 -12.24 -19.41 -2.17
CA PHE A 128 -13.29 -20.06 -1.40
C PHE A 128 -14.06 -21.04 -2.26
N THR A 129 -14.47 -22.15 -1.67
CA THR A 129 -15.44 -23.08 -2.26
C THR A 129 -16.86 -22.50 -2.19
N ASP A 130 -17.78 -23.06 -2.98
CA ASP A 130 -19.20 -22.68 -2.95
C ASP A 130 -19.83 -22.84 -1.55
N ASP A 131 -19.57 -23.97 -0.89
CA ASP A 131 -20.06 -24.24 0.46
C ASP A 131 -19.51 -23.25 1.50
N GLU A 132 -18.25 -22.82 1.36
CA GLU A 132 -17.66 -21.79 2.22
C GLU A 132 -18.28 -20.42 1.99
N ILE A 133 -18.53 -20.02 0.73
CA ILE A 133 -19.25 -18.78 0.43
C ILE A 133 -20.65 -18.80 1.06
N LYS A 134 -21.39 -19.91 0.92
CA LYS A 134 -22.70 -20.09 1.55
C LYS A 134 -22.63 -20.02 3.08
N GLY A 135 -21.61 -20.62 3.67
CA GLY A 135 -21.35 -20.53 5.11
C GLY A 135 -21.07 -19.10 5.57
N LEU A 136 -20.29 -18.33 4.80
CA LEU A 136 -20.03 -16.92 5.06
C LEU A 136 -21.31 -16.09 4.93
N LEU A 137 -22.13 -16.32 3.91
CA LEU A 137 -23.43 -15.67 3.75
C LEU A 137 -24.34 -15.91 4.96
N GLN A 138 -24.45 -17.16 5.43
CA GLN A 138 -25.23 -17.49 6.62
C GLN A 138 -24.71 -16.76 7.86
N PHE A 139 -23.40 -16.72 8.05
CA PHE A 139 -22.80 -16.02 9.18
C PHE A 139 -23.04 -14.51 9.11
N TYR A 140 -22.70 -13.86 8.01
CA TYR A 140 -22.85 -12.40 7.83
C TYR A 140 -24.32 -11.96 7.75
N GLY A 141 -25.24 -12.86 7.41
CA GLY A 141 -26.68 -12.63 7.52
C GLY A 141 -27.22 -12.71 8.96
N SER A 142 -26.46 -13.27 9.92
CA SER A 142 -26.87 -13.34 11.32
C SER A 142 -26.73 -11.99 12.04
N PRO A 143 -27.46 -11.74 13.15
CA PRO A 143 -27.32 -10.50 13.92
C PRO A 143 -25.89 -10.23 14.40
N LEU A 144 -25.14 -11.28 14.75
CA LEU A 144 -23.75 -11.16 15.14
C LEU A 144 -22.84 -10.83 13.95
N GLY A 145 -23.03 -11.50 12.81
CA GLY A 145 -22.25 -11.25 11.60
C GLY A 145 -22.46 -9.84 11.04
N GLN A 146 -23.69 -9.34 11.04
CA GLN A 146 -24.01 -7.96 10.66
C GLN A 146 -23.35 -6.95 11.60
N LYS A 147 -23.42 -7.18 12.92
CA LYS A 147 -22.72 -6.34 13.90
C LYS A 147 -21.21 -6.35 13.65
N LEU A 148 -20.64 -7.52 13.39
CA LEU A 148 -19.21 -7.66 13.11
C LEU A 148 -18.83 -6.86 11.85
N ALA A 149 -19.55 -7.03 10.75
CA ALA A 149 -19.31 -6.28 9.51
C ALA A 149 -19.35 -4.76 9.73
N ALA A 150 -20.30 -4.26 10.52
CA ALA A 150 -20.43 -2.83 10.81
C ALA A 150 -19.36 -2.27 11.77
N GLU A 151 -18.89 -3.07 12.73
CA GLU A 151 -17.94 -2.63 13.76
C GLU A 151 -16.47 -2.81 13.34
N MET A 152 -16.15 -3.81 12.50
CA MET A 152 -14.76 -4.09 12.10
C MET A 152 -14.02 -2.89 11.48
N PRO A 153 -14.63 -2.06 10.62
CA PRO A 153 -13.98 -0.84 10.12
C PRO A 153 -13.67 0.19 11.22
N LYS A 154 -14.46 0.24 12.29
CA LYS A 154 -14.21 1.15 13.43
C LYS A 154 -13.08 0.63 14.29
N VAL A 155 -13.11 -0.66 14.62
CA VAL A 155 -12.03 -1.36 15.33
C VAL A 155 -10.70 -1.19 14.59
N GLY A 156 -10.70 -1.33 13.26
CA GLY A 156 -9.51 -1.09 12.44
C GLY A 156 -8.96 0.33 12.56
N ARG A 157 -9.84 1.36 12.52
CA ARG A 157 -9.44 2.77 12.69
C ARG A 157 -8.85 3.06 14.07
N GLU A 158 -9.48 2.53 15.12
CA GLU A 158 -9.00 2.66 16.50
C GLU A 158 -7.66 1.95 16.69
N THR A 159 -7.51 0.75 16.13
CA THR A 159 -6.25 -0.01 16.15
C THR A 159 -5.12 0.77 15.48
N GLN A 160 -5.38 1.36 14.31
CA GLN A 160 -4.39 2.19 13.62
C GLN A 160 -4.01 3.44 14.44
N ALA A 161 -4.96 4.05 15.15
CA ALA A 161 -4.69 5.17 16.04
C ALA A 161 -3.81 4.75 17.23
N ALA A 162 -4.09 3.60 17.84
CA ALA A 162 -3.28 3.03 18.91
C ALA A 162 -1.84 2.73 18.45
N ILE A 163 -1.67 2.12 17.26
CA ILE A 163 -0.35 1.87 16.66
C ILE A 163 0.42 3.17 16.47
N ARG A 164 -0.21 4.22 15.92
CA ARG A 164 0.44 5.53 15.73
C ARG A 164 0.87 6.16 17.05
N ALA A 165 0.03 6.08 18.08
CA ALA A 165 0.33 6.61 19.41
C ALA A 165 1.53 5.88 20.04
N ALA A 166 1.52 4.55 20.02
CA ALA A 166 2.61 3.72 20.52
C ALA A 166 3.91 3.98 19.75
N GLY A 167 3.85 4.01 18.41
CA GLY A 167 5.02 4.29 17.56
C GLY A 167 5.59 5.69 17.80
N THR A 168 4.74 6.70 18.00
CA THR A 168 5.18 8.07 18.33
C THR A 168 5.90 8.12 19.68
N LYS A 169 5.38 7.40 20.69
CA LYS A 169 6.03 7.29 21.99
C LYS A 169 7.39 6.61 21.87
N ALA A 170 7.44 5.44 21.22
CA ALA A 170 8.68 4.70 21.01
C ALA A 170 9.74 5.57 20.29
N ALA A 171 9.36 6.27 19.23
CA ALA A 171 10.28 7.15 18.51
C ALA A 171 10.83 8.29 19.38
N LYS A 172 10.01 8.87 20.25
CA LYS A 172 10.44 9.93 21.19
C LYS A 172 11.40 9.38 22.23
N ASP A 173 11.07 8.25 22.83
CA ASP A 173 11.89 7.61 23.87
C ASP A 173 13.26 7.21 23.30
N SER A 174 13.28 6.54 22.13
CA SER A 174 14.52 6.17 21.44
C SER A 174 15.36 7.39 21.04
N LEU A 175 14.74 8.47 20.57
CA LEU A 175 15.49 9.69 20.26
C LEU A 175 16.09 10.32 21.53
N ALA A 176 15.36 10.34 22.64
CA ALA A 176 15.86 10.88 23.90
C ALA A 176 17.08 10.09 24.39
N GLU A 177 17.01 8.76 24.33
CA GLU A 177 18.12 7.88 24.70
C GLU A 177 19.35 8.11 23.81
N LEU A 178 19.17 8.12 22.47
CA LEU A 178 20.27 8.33 21.53
C LEU A 178 20.91 9.71 21.66
N LYS A 179 20.13 10.75 22.03
CA LYS A 179 20.67 12.08 22.31
C LYS A 179 21.59 12.11 23.52
N GLN A 180 21.28 11.33 24.56
CA GLN A 180 22.14 11.22 25.74
C GLN A 180 23.42 10.46 25.42
N GLN A 181 23.33 9.41 24.61
CA GLN A 181 24.48 8.61 24.19
C GLN A 181 25.40 9.35 23.21
N ASN A 182 24.84 10.21 22.36
CA ASN A 182 25.58 10.94 21.32
C ASN A 182 25.28 12.44 21.36
N PRO A 183 25.80 13.19 22.34
CA PRO A 183 25.43 14.60 22.53
C PRO A 183 25.75 15.50 21.34
N GLU A 184 26.84 15.24 20.61
CA GLU A 184 27.27 16.03 19.44
C GLU A 184 26.24 15.96 18.30
N ILE A 185 25.75 14.76 17.98
CA ILE A 185 24.74 14.56 16.94
C ILE A 185 23.34 14.91 17.48
N GLY A 186 23.08 14.57 18.75
CA GLY A 186 21.80 14.67 19.42
C GLY A 186 21.24 16.08 19.55
N GLN A 187 22.11 17.09 19.68
CA GLN A 187 21.71 18.51 19.68
C GLN A 187 20.96 18.91 18.39
N SER A 188 21.34 18.33 17.26
CA SER A 188 20.77 18.65 15.94
C SER A 188 19.61 17.72 15.52
N ALA A 189 19.42 16.61 16.24
CA ALA A 189 18.45 15.58 15.91
C ALA A 189 17.03 15.95 16.36
N ARG A 190 16.05 15.82 15.45
CA ARG A 190 14.63 16.07 15.72
C ARG A 190 13.77 15.15 14.88
N LEU A 191 12.68 14.64 15.46
CA LEU A 191 11.61 13.99 14.70
C LEU A 191 10.91 15.09 13.89
N GLY A 192 10.99 15.03 12.57
CA GLY A 192 10.39 16.02 11.68
C GLY A 192 8.92 15.74 11.41
N ASN A 193 8.11 16.79 11.27
CA ASN A 193 6.72 16.69 10.84
C ASN A 193 6.65 16.65 9.30
N GLY A 194 7.19 15.62 8.64
CA GLY A 194 6.99 15.35 7.20
C GLY A 194 7.52 16.37 6.17
N GLN A 195 7.79 17.63 6.54
CA GLN A 195 8.34 18.67 5.66
C GLN A 195 9.87 18.61 5.63
N GLY A 196 10.41 17.44 5.28
CA GLY A 196 11.85 17.21 5.13
C GLY A 196 12.42 17.70 3.79
N GLN A 197 11.59 18.22 2.87
CA GLN A 197 12.06 18.69 1.55
C GLN A 197 12.97 19.94 1.64
N GLY A 198 12.86 20.76 2.69
CA GLY A 198 13.70 21.96 2.84
C GLY A 198 15.17 21.68 3.18
N ARG A 199 15.49 20.51 3.77
CA ARG A 199 16.86 20.23 4.25
C ARG A 199 17.84 19.88 3.11
N TRP A 200 17.32 19.41 1.97
CA TRP A 200 18.12 19.08 0.79
C TRP A 200 18.46 20.31 -0.06
N GLN A 201 17.64 21.36 -0.03
CA GLN A 201 17.91 22.61 -0.75
C GLN A 201 19.04 23.43 -0.08
N GLN A 202 19.10 23.47 1.26
CA GLN A 202 20.19 24.16 1.98
C GLN A 202 21.56 23.50 1.75
N ARG A 203 21.63 22.16 1.67
CA ARG A 203 22.90 21.45 1.44
C ARG A 203 23.43 21.65 0.00
N ARG A 204 22.55 21.89 -0.98
CA ARG A 204 22.94 22.15 -2.37
C ARG A 204 23.41 23.60 -2.58
N GLY A 205 22.89 24.55 -1.80
CA GLY A 205 23.30 25.98 -1.86
C GLY A 205 24.69 26.26 -1.25
N GLN A 206 25.13 25.51 -0.24
CA GLN A 206 26.44 25.72 0.39
C GLN A 206 27.63 25.13 -0.39
N ARG A 207 27.41 24.19 -1.32
CA ARG A 207 28.49 23.58 -2.10
C ARG A 207 28.91 24.41 -3.33
N GLY A 208 28.20 25.49 -3.65
CA GLY A 208 28.52 26.39 -4.76
C GLY A 208 29.27 27.68 -4.38
N GLY A 209 29.62 27.87 -3.10
CA GLY A 209 30.12 29.15 -2.57
C GLY A 209 31.53 29.14 -1.99
N GLN A 210 32.34 28.10 -2.21
CA GLN A 210 33.74 28.06 -1.75
C GLN A 210 34.65 27.73 -2.92
N GLY A 211 34.96 28.77 -3.68
CA GLY A 211 35.85 28.72 -4.84
C GLY A 211 36.22 30.11 -5.34
N GLN A 212 36.53 31.04 -4.42
CA GLN A 212 37.20 32.28 -4.78
C GLN A 212 38.47 32.37 -3.95
N ALA A 213 39.58 31.99 -4.57
CA ALA A 213 40.92 32.30 -4.10
C ALA A 213 41.20 33.80 -4.33
N PRO A 214 41.94 34.48 -3.45
CA PRO A 214 42.33 35.86 -3.67
C PRO A 214 43.44 35.92 -4.74
N GLN A 215 43.15 36.50 -5.90
CA GLN A 215 44.19 36.94 -6.83
C GLN A 215 44.90 38.16 -6.24
N GLN A 216 46.08 37.92 -5.64
CA GLN A 216 47.03 38.98 -5.33
C GLN A 216 47.61 39.55 -6.62
N GLN A 217 47.62 40.89 -6.63
CA GLN A 217 48.31 41.76 -7.57
C GLN A 217 49.80 41.41 -7.68
N ALA A 218 50.31 41.33 -8.91
CA ALA A 218 51.64 41.81 -9.30
C ALA A 218 51.86 41.58 -10.80
N ALA A 219 51.68 42.63 -11.61
CA ALA A 219 52.44 42.91 -12.83
C ALA A 219 51.70 43.96 -13.68
N GLN A 220 51.97 45.24 -13.42
CA GLN A 220 52.06 46.31 -14.43
C GLN A 220 52.29 47.64 -13.73
N GLU A 221 53.56 48.01 -13.57
CA GLU A 221 53.93 49.41 -13.67
C GLU A 221 54.97 49.49 -14.79
N GLN A 222 54.47 49.99 -15.92
CA GLN A 222 55.25 50.41 -17.07
C GLN A 222 55.96 51.71 -16.70
N ASP A 223 57.25 51.70 -16.93
CA ASP A 223 58.14 52.84 -17.05
C ASP A 223 57.62 53.82 -18.12
N PRO A 224 57.65 55.14 -17.85
CA PRO A 224 57.87 56.09 -18.91
C PRO A 224 59.00 57.09 -18.59
N GLN A 225 59.98 57.06 -19.51
CA GLN A 225 60.98 58.08 -19.88
C GLN A 225 62.38 57.99 -19.27
#